data_AF-A0A0D6XNT5-F1
#
_entry.id   AF-A0A0D6XNT5-F1
#
_cell.length_a   1.000
_cell.length_b   1.000
_cell.length_c   1.000
_cell.angle_alpha   90.00
_cell.angle_beta   90.00
_cell.angle_gamma   90.00
#
_symmetry.space_group_name_H-M   'P 1'
#
loop_
_entity.id
_entity.type
_entity.pdbx_description
1 polymer ?
#
loop_
_entity_poly.entity_id
_entity_poly.type
_entity_poly.pdbx_seq_one_letter_code
_entity_poly.pdbx_strand_id
1 'polypeptide(L)' 'MTTITVRLNESEEALFNGYSEISGQSISTLLKKALTKQMEDEYDLKAYKEAYEIYQKDTQTLSHADFKKELGF' A
#
# COMPACT_ATOMS: atom_id res chain seq x y z
N MET A 1 10.78 -9.71 21.18
CA MET A 1 9.76 -8.67 20.94
C MET A 1 10.51 -7.34 20.88
N THR A 2 10.36 -6.58 19.81
CA THR A 2 11.04 -5.28 19.65
C THR A 2 10.02 -4.18 19.91
N THR A 3 10.39 -3.19 20.70
CA THR A 3 9.51 -2.07 21.07
C THR A 3 9.91 -0.83 20.30
N ILE A 4 8.93 -0.09 19.80
CA ILE A 4 9.10 1.23 19.20
C ILE A 4 8.40 2.23 20.10
N THR A 5 9.10 3.29 20.49
CA THR A 5 8.53 4.39 21.28
C THR A 5 8.30 5.58 20.35
N VAL A 6 7.06 6.05 20.29
CA VAL A 6 6.68 7.27 19.55
C VAL A 6 6.29 8.32 20.58
N ARG A 7 6.91 9.50 20.51
CA ARG A 7 6.54 10.63 21.36
C ARG A 7 5.35 11.35 20.73
N LEU A 8 4.34 11.61 21.54
CA LEU A 8 3.14 12.36 21.19
C LEU A 8 3.04 13.60 22.06
N ASN A 9 2.41 14.65 21.55
CA ASN A 9 1.88 15.72 22.38
C ASN A 9 0.47 15.34 22.91
N GLU A 10 -0.06 16.14 23.84
CA GLU A 10 -1.35 15.86 24.49
C GLU A 10 -2.52 15.74 23.49
N SER A 11 -2.54 16.59 22.46
CA SER A 11 -3.58 16.57 21.43
C SER A 11 -3.50 15.31 20.55
N GLU A 12 -2.29 14.91 20.16
CA GLU A 12 -2.07 13.69 19.38
C GLU A 12 -2.45 12.45 20.18
N GLU A 13 -2.07 12.39 21.46
CA GLU A 13 -2.44 11.29 22.35
C GLU A 13 -3.96 11.16 22.48
N ALA A 14 -4.66 12.28 22.72
CA ALA A 14 -6.12 12.30 22.80
C ALA A 14 -6.78 11.79 21.51
N LEU A 15 -6.28 12.23 20.35
CA LEU A 15 -6.79 11.78 19.04
C LEU A 15 -6.54 10.29 18.81
N PHE A 16 -5.34 9.80 19.12
CA PHE A 16 -4.95 8.42 18.86
C PHE A 16 -5.73 7.46 19.76
N ASN A 17 -5.91 7.83 21.03
CA ASN A 17 -6.73 7.06 21.97
C ASN A 17 -8.20 7.06 21.53
N GLY A 18 -8.78 8.22 21.20
CA GLY A 18 -10.17 8.29 20.73
C GLY A 18 -10.42 7.47 19.45
N TYR A 19 -9.49 7.49 18.50
CA TYR A 19 -9.59 6.67 17.30
C TYR A 19 -9.42 5.17 17.58
N SER A 20 -8.55 4.80 18.52
CA SER A 20 -8.38 3.43 18.98
C SER A 20 -9.68 2.87 19.59
N GLU A 21 -10.37 3.68 20.40
CA GLU A 21 -11.67 3.35 20.98
C GLU A 21 -12.76 3.15 19.91
N ILE A 22 -12.87 4.09 18.97
CA ILE A 22 -13.88 4.02 17.89
C ILE A 22 -13.62 2.83 16.97
N SER A 23 -12.36 2.55 16.65
CA SER A 23 -11.98 1.46 15.74
C SER A 23 -11.97 0.08 16.39
N GLY A 24 -12.02 0.01 17.73
CA GLY A 24 -11.88 -1.23 18.50
C GLY A 24 -10.51 -1.90 18.35
N GLN A 25 -9.50 -1.19 17.86
CA GLN A 25 -8.16 -1.72 17.59
C GLN A 25 -7.11 -0.96 18.39
N SER A 26 -6.08 -1.66 18.87
CA SER A 26 -4.96 -1.02 19.55
C SER A 26 -4.22 -0.04 18.65
N ILE A 27 -3.71 1.06 19.21
CA ILE A 27 -2.85 2.02 18.50
C ILE A 27 -1.70 1.33 17.79
N SER A 28 -1.05 0.34 18.42
CA SER A 28 0.03 -0.44 17.81
C SER A 28 -0.39 -1.17 16.54
N THR A 29 -1.63 -1.66 16.47
CA THR A 29 -2.18 -2.33 15.27
C THR A 29 -2.45 -1.31 14.18
N LEU A 30 -3.04 -0.18 14.54
CA LEU A 30 -3.35 0.91 13.61
C LEU A 30 -2.06 1.51 13.01
N LEU A 31 -1.04 1.76 13.82
CA LEU A 31 0.26 2.26 13.36
C LEU A 31 0.93 1.27 12.40
N LYS A 32 0.91 -0.03 12.71
CA LYS A 32 1.45 -1.06 11.79
C LYS A 32 0.71 -1.04 10.46
N LYS A 33 -0.63 -1.01 10.47
CA LYS A 33 -1.44 -0.95 9.25
C LYS A 33 -1.15 0.29 8.42
N ALA A 34 -1.07 1.45 9.06
CA ALA A 34 -0.76 2.71 8.39
C ALA A 34 0.62 2.66 7.72
N LEU A 35 1.64 2.19 8.44
CA LEU A 35 3.00 2.07 7.90
C LEU A 35 3.05 1.06 6.74
N THR A 36 2.45 -0.12 6.91
CA THR A 36 2.39 -1.13 5.83
C THR A 36 1.71 -0.57 4.59
N LYS A 37 0.56 0.10 4.76
CA LYS A 37 -0.15 0.71 3.63
C LYS A 37 0.71 1.75 2.91
N GLN A 38 1.43 2.59 3.65
CA GLN A 38 2.32 3.57 3.02
C GLN A 38 3.44 2.88 2.23
N MET A 39 4.03 1.82 2.77
CA MET A 39 5.06 1.04 2.07
C MET A 39 4.50 0.39 0.79
N GLU A 40 3.27 -0.13 0.83
CA GLU A 40 2.57 -0.68 -0.34
C GLU A 40 2.28 0.40 -1.38
N ASP A 41 1.71 1.54 -0.98
CA ASP A 41 1.39 2.65 -1.89
C ASP A 41 2.67 3.18 -2.60
N GLU A 42 3.81 3.24 -1.89
CA GLU A 42 5.11 3.62 -2.46
C GLU A 42 5.66 2.56 -3.44
N TYR A 43 5.55 1.28 -3.07
CA TYR A 43 5.99 0.16 -3.91
C TYR A 43 5.15 0.05 -5.19
N ASP A 44 3.84 0.16 -5.08
CA ASP A 44 2.90 0.11 -6.20
C ASP A 44 3.15 1.24 -7.19
N LEU A 45 3.41 2.46 -6.69
CA LEU A 45 3.76 3.59 -7.55
C LEU A 45 5.06 3.34 -8.32
N LYS A 46 6.06 2.73 -7.67
CA LYS A 46 7.31 2.36 -8.34
C LYS A 46 7.08 1.30 -9.42
N ALA A 47 6.35 0.23 -9.09
CA ALA A 47 6.02 -0.83 -10.04
C ALA A 47 5.26 -0.28 -11.26
N TYR A 48 4.30 0.62 -11.03
CA TYR A 48 3.59 1.31 -12.10
C TYR A 48 4.55 2.09 -13.01
N LYS A 49 5.46 2.90 -12.44
CA LYS A 49 6.41 3.70 -13.22
C LYS A 49 7.30 2.81 -14.10
N GLU A 50 7.81 1.71 -13.55
CA GLU A 50 8.62 0.75 -14.28
C GLU A 50 7.84 0.09 -15.43
N ALA A 51 6.62 -0.38 -15.16
CA ALA A 51 5.77 -0.96 -16.19
C ALA A 51 5.40 0.06 -17.29
N TYR A 52 5.15 1.31 -16.91
CA TYR A 52 4.84 2.39 -17.84
C TYR A 52 6.04 2.75 -18.71
N GLU A 53 7.26 2.80 -18.16
CA GLU A 53 8.47 3.01 -18.96
C GLU A 53 8.72 1.89 -19.97
N ILE A 54 8.41 0.63 -19.61
CA ILE A 54 8.48 -0.51 -20.53
C ILE A 54 7.44 -0.35 -21.65
N TYR A 55 6.19 -0.04 -21.30
CA TYR A 55 5.12 0.19 -22.27
C TYR A 55 5.42 1.37 -23.22
N GLN A 56 6.01 2.45 -22.72
CA GLN A 56 6.38 3.58 -23.56
C GLN A 56 7.46 3.25 -24.60
N LYS A 57 8.27 2.21 -24.36
CA LYS A 57 9.25 1.69 -25.32
C LYS A 57 8.60 0.77 -26.37
N ASP A 58 7.59 0.01 -25.96
CA ASP A 58 6.78 -0.83 -26.85
C ASP A 58 5.30 -0.78 -26.44
N THR A 59 4.52 -0.04 -27.23
CA THR A 59 3.10 0.19 -26.97
C THR A 59 2.20 -0.86 -27.62
N GLN A 60 2.78 -1.91 -28.24
CA GLN A 60 1.98 -3.00 -28.76
C GLN A 60 1.18 -3.63 -27.62
N THR A 61 -0.12 -3.78 -27.88
CA THR A 61 -1.04 -4.46 -26.97
C THR A 61 -1.69 -5.61 -27.71
N LEU A 62 -1.97 -6.67 -26.97
CA LEU A 62 -2.60 -7.87 -27.49
C LEU A 62 -4.06 -7.93 -27.04
N SER A 63 -4.96 -8.26 -27.96
CA SER A 63 -6.36 -8.45 -27.58
C SER A 63 -6.49 -9.67 -26.66
N HIS A 64 -7.51 -9.68 -25.79
CA HIS A 64 -7.76 -10.83 -24.91
C HIS A 64 -7.95 -12.14 -25.69
N ALA A 65 -8.55 -12.08 -26.89
CA ALA A 65 -8.75 -13.24 -27.75
C ALA A 65 -7.42 -13.76 -28.31
N ASP A 66 -6.56 -12.87 -28.79
CA ASP A 66 -5.26 -13.24 -29.34
C ASP A 66 -4.32 -13.75 -28.24
N PHE A 67 -4.35 -13.14 -27.05
CA PHE A 67 -3.58 -13.61 -25.89
C PHE A 67 -3.98 -15.02 -25.45
N LYS A 68 -5.28 -15.32 -25.42
CA LYS A 68 -5.77 -16.69 -25.16
C LYS A 68 -5.26 -17.70 -26.17
N LYS A 69 -5.30 -17.32 -27.46
CA LYS A 69 -4.81 -18.16 -28.55
C LYS A 69 -3.31 -18.44 -28.42
N GLU A 70 -2.50 -17.45 -28.03
CA GLU A 70 -1.07 -17.64 -27.74
C GLU A 70 -0.82 -18.60 -26.58
N LEU A 71 -1.70 -18.59 -25.57
CA LEU A 71 -1.64 -19.49 -24.41
C LEU A 71 -2.27 -20.88 -24.66
N GLY A 72 -2.83 -21.13 -25.84
CA GLY A 72 -3.43 -22.42 -26.21
C GLY A 72 -4.87 -22.64 -25.70
N PHE A 73 -5.60 -21.57 -25.40
CA PHE A 73 -7.02 -21.61 -25.04
C PHE A 73 -7.94 -21.22 -26.20
#